data_AF-E6ZZJ6-F1
#
_entry.id   AF-E6ZZJ6-F1
#
_cell.length_a   1.000
_cell.length_b   1.000
_cell.length_c   1.000
_cell.angle_alpha   90.00
_cell.angle_beta   90.00
_cell.angle_gamma   90.00
#
_symmetry.space_group_name_H-M   'P 1'
#
loop_
_entity.id
_entity.type
_entity.pdbx_description
1 polymer ?
#
loop_
_entity_poly.entity_id
_entity_poly.type
_entity_poly.pdbx_seq_one_letter_code
_entity_poly.pdbx_strand_id
1 'polypeptide(L)'
;MAEHKPYMVIFKDGCPASAIEEQKAKVQQAGGTIKQTFDSSIMKGFAATLPDSFAQELTTASVGGKHEHIEYVEPDSEVKTL
;
A
#
# COMPACT_ATOMS: atom_id res chain seq x y z
N MET A 1 11.51 11.72 14.89
CA MET A 1 10.38 10.78 14.84
C MET A 1 10.08 10.57 13.37
N ALA A 2 10.07 9.34 12.85
CA ALA A 2 9.60 9.12 11.48
C ALA A 2 8.11 9.51 11.43
N GLU A 3 7.74 10.35 10.46
CA GLU A 3 6.35 10.73 10.29
C GLU A 3 5.59 9.52 9.72
N HIS A 4 4.43 9.21 10.31
CA HIS A 4 3.59 8.08 9.91
C HIS A 4 2.32 8.61 9.25
N LYS A 5 2.13 8.31 7.96
CA LYS A 5 0.99 8.81 7.17
C LYS A 5 0.16 7.66 6.62
N PRO A 6 -1.15 7.87 6.42
CA PRO A 6 -2.02 6.84 5.86
C PRO A 6 -1.85 6.78 4.34
N TYR A 7 -1.76 5.57 3.80
CA TYR A 7 -1.58 5.26 2.39
C TYR A 7 -2.45 4.08 1.99
N MET A 8 -2.78 4.02 0.71
CA MET A 8 -3.34 2.86 0.04
C MET A 8 -2.29 2.24 -0.89
N VAL A 9 -2.12 0.93 -0.79
CA VAL A 9 -1.25 0.12 -1.65
C VAL A 9 -2.13 -0.78 -2.50
N ILE A 10 -2.14 -0.54 -3.81
CA ILE A 10 -3.00 -1.23 -4.77
C ILE A 10 -2.17 -2.18 -5.61
N PHE A 11 -2.61 -3.43 -5.69
CA PHE A 11 -1.92 -4.48 -6.44
C PHE A 11 -2.55 -4.65 -7.82
N LYS A 12 -1.72 -5.14 -8.74
CA LYS A 12 -2.12 -5.55 -10.08
C LYS A 12 -3.13 -6.69 -10.02
N ASP A 13 -3.96 -6.76 -11.05
CA ASP A 13 -4.83 -7.92 -11.26
C ASP A 13 -4.02 -9.20 -11.37
N GLY A 14 -4.52 -10.27 -10.74
CA GLY A 14 -3.84 -11.55 -10.68
C GLY A 14 -2.65 -11.61 -9.72
N CYS A 15 -2.36 -10.54 -8.95
CA CYS A 15 -1.36 -10.58 -7.89
C CYS A 15 -1.65 -11.74 -6.92
N PRO A 16 -0.67 -12.65 -6.67
CA PRO A 16 -0.87 -13.77 -5.78
C PRO A 16 -1.04 -13.28 -4.34
N ALA A 17 -1.93 -13.93 -3.59
CA ALA A 17 -2.18 -13.57 -2.20
C ALA A 17 -0.89 -13.59 -1.34
N SER A 18 0.04 -14.51 -1.64
CA SER A 18 1.33 -14.59 -0.96
C SER A 18 2.18 -13.31 -1.11
N ALA A 19 2.16 -12.66 -2.27
CA ALA A 19 2.91 -11.41 -2.48
C ALA A 19 2.27 -10.24 -1.71
N ILE A 20 0.94 -10.23 -1.59
CA ILE A 20 0.22 -9.25 -0.78
C ILE A 20 0.57 -9.42 0.71
N GLU A 21 0.55 -10.66 1.20
CA GLU A 21 0.92 -10.96 2.60
C GLU A 21 2.39 -10.66 2.89
N GLU A 22 3.30 -10.95 1.97
CA GLU A 22 4.71 -10.56 2.09
C GLU A 22 4.86 -9.04 2.21
N GLN A 23 4.12 -8.29 1.39
CA GLN A 23 4.18 -6.83 1.43
C GLN A 23 3.59 -6.27 2.74
N LYS A 24 2.52 -6.86 3.27
CA LYS A 24 1.98 -6.51 4.60
C LYS A 24 3.02 -6.76 5.70
N ALA A 25 3.75 -7.87 5.62
CA ALA A 25 4.82 -8.18 6.57
C ALA A 25 5.96 -7.15 6.49
N LYS A 26 6.37 -6.74 5.28
CA LYS A 26 7.37 -5.67 5.08
C LYS A 26 6.92 -4.35 5.70
N VAL A 27 5.65 -3.99 5.52
CA VAL A 27 5.06 -2.79 6.13
C VAL A 27 5.15 -2.86 7.66
N GLN A 28 4.76 -3.98 8.27
CA GLN A 28 4.83 -4.15 9.72
C GLN A 28 6.28 -4.13 10.24
N GLN A 29 7.21 -4.78 9.53
CA GLN A 29 8.64 -4.77 9.86
C GLN A 29 9.25 -3.36 9.78
N ALA A 30 8.78 -2.53 8.84
CA ALA A 30 9.18 -1.13 8.73
C ALA A 30 8.60 -0.24 9.84
N GLY A 31 7.73 -0.76 10.72
CA GLY A 31 7.05 -0.01 11.77
C GLY A 31 5.70 0.57 11.34
N GLY A 32 5.21 0.22 10.15
CA GLY A 32 3.87 0.56 9.69
C GLY A 32 2.79 -0.34 10.28
N THR A 33 1.53 0.01 10.05
CA THR A 33 0.36 -0.73 10.54
C THR A 33 -0.68 -0.87 9.44
N ILE A 34 -1.17 -2.10 9.22
CA ILE A 34 -2.27 -2.37 8.29
C ILE A 34 -3.59 -1.97 8.95
N LYS A 35 -4.40 -1.15 8.27
CA LYS A 35 -5.71 -0.69 8.75
C LYS A 35 -6.87 -1.46 8.14
N GLN A 36 -6.83 -1.66 6.83
CA GLN A 36 -7.91 -2.31 6.08
C GLN A 36 -7.31 -3.10 4.93
N THR A 37 -7.86 -4.28 4.63
CA THR A 37 -7.50 -5.05 3.43
C THR A 37 -8.67 -5.03 2.46
N PHE A 38 -8.36 -4.87 1.19
CA PHE A 38 -9.28 -4.97 0.07
C PHE A 38 -8.96 -6.26 -0.69
N ASP A 39 -9.89 -7.21 -0.66
CA ASP A 39 -9.77 -8.46 -1.43
C ASP A 39 -11.06 -8.68 -2.21
N SER A 40 -11.18 -7.95 -3.31
CA SER A 40 -12.31 -8.05 -4.22
C SER A 40 -11.82 -8.32 -5.64
N SER A 41 -12.73 -8.72 -6.52
CA SER A 41 -12.44 -8.88 -7.95
C SER A 41 -12.17 -7.57 -8.68
N ILE A 42 -12.50 -6.43 -8.07
CA ILE A 42 -12.34 -5.09 -8.65
C ILE A 42 -11.06 -4.43 -8.13
N MET A 43 -10.64 -4.79 -6.92
CA MET A 43 -9.54 -4.13 -6.23
C MET A 43 -8.92 -5.07 -5.20
N LYS A 44 -7.61 -5.28 -5.35
CA LYS A 44 -6.76 -5.98 -4.38
C LYS A 44 -5.76 -4.99 -3.80
N GLY A 45 -5.73 -4.86 -2.48
CA GLY A 45 -4.95 -3.82 -1.84
C GLY A 45 -5.07 -3.83 -0.33
N PHE A 46 -4.42 -2.85 0.30
CA PHE A 46 -4.66 -2.53 1.69
C PHE A 46 -4.42 -1.05 1.97
N ALA A 47 -5.14 -0.53 2.94
CA ALA A 47 -4.83 0.74 3.58
C ALA A 47 -3.91 0.48 4.77
N ALA A 48 -2.87 1.29 4.91
CA ALA A 48 -1.90 1.18 5.98
C ALA A 48 -1.41 2.56 6.42
N THR A 49 -0.98 2.66 7.67
CA THR A 49 -0.13 3.75 8.12
C THR A 49 1.32 3.37 7.90
N LEU A 50 2.04 4.14 7.09
CA LEU A 50 3.41 3.86 6.67
C LEU A 50 4.37 4.92 7.20
N PRO A 51 5.63 4.57 7.54
CA PRO A 51 6.69 5.53 7.70
C PRO A 51 6.95 6.27 6.38
N ASP A 52 7.13 7.59 6.45
CA ASP A 52 7.29 8.46 5.27
C ASP A 52 8.40 7.96 4.31
N SER A 53 9.54 7.52 4.86
CA SER A 53 10.64 6.96 4.07
C SER A 53 10.26 5.67 3.33
N PHE A 54 9.50 4.78 3.96
CA PHE A 54 9.04 3.54 3.36
C PHE A 54 7.97 3.80 2.30
N ALA A 55 7.07 4.73 2.56
CA ALA A 55 6.05 5.15 1.59
C ALA A 55 6.70 5.75 0.34
N GLN A 56 7.72 6.60 0.50
CA GLN A 56 8.43 7.20 -0.63
C GLN A 56 9.17 6.15 -1.46
N GLU A 57 9.84 5.19 -0.81
CA GLU A 57 10.51 4.08 -1.49
C GLU A 57 9.52 3.23 -2.30
N LEU A 58 8.41 2.82 -1.66
CA LEU A 58 7.41 1.98 -2.29
C LEU A 58 6.70 2.69 -3.45
N THR A 59 6.37 3.97 -3.27
CA THR A 59 5.79 4.81 -4.33
C THR A 59 6.75 4.89 -5.50
N THR A 60 8.02 5.22 -5.27
CA THR A 60 9.05 5.32 -6.32
C THR A 60 9.24 4.00 -7.06
N ALA A 61 9.22 2.86 -6.35
CA ALA A 61 9.33 1.54 -6.94
C ALA A 61 8.12 1.17 -7.81
N SER A 62 6.93 1.63 -7.44
CA SER A 62 5.66 1.38 -8.15
C SER A 62 5.38 2.32 -9.32
N VAL A 63 5.97 3.52 -9.33
CA VAL A 63 5.71 4.57 -10.34
C VAL A 63 5.84 4.02 -11.77
N GLY A 64 4.80 4.27 -12.57
CA GLY A 64 4.73 3.81 -13.95
C GLY A 64 4.58 2.30 -14.10
N GLY A 65 4.06 1.60 -13.09
CA GLY A 65 3.80 0.16 -13.11
C GLY A 65 5.07 -0.70 -13.08
N LYS A 66 6.21 -0.14 -12.64
CA LYS A 66 7.52 -0.81 -12.62
C LYS A 66 7.64 -1.91 -11.56
N HIS A 67 6.80 -1.86 -10.52
CA HIS A 67 6.78 -2.91 -9.52
C HIS A 67 6.10 -4.16 -10.07
N GLU A 68 6.62 -5.34 -9.72
CA GLU A 68 6.12 -6.62 -10.21
C GLU A 68 4.63 -6.82 -9.91
N HIS A 69 4.23 -6.50 -8.68
CA HIS A 69 2.89 -6.76 -8.18
C HIS A 69 2.06 -5.52 -7.79
N ILE A 70 2.70 -4.36 -7.61
CA ILE A 70 2.01 -3.15 -7.14
C ILE A 70 1.70 -2.31 -8.37
N GLU A 71 0.44 -1.92 -8.50
CA GLU A 71 -0.01 -1.03 -9.57
C GLU A 71 0.32 0.42 -9.20
N TYR A 72 -0.08 0.86 -8.01
CA TYR A 72 0.27 2.17 -7.47
C TYR A 72 0.16 2.24 -5.94
N VAL A 73 0.77 3.28 -5.39
CA VAL A 73 0.66 3.68 -3.97
C VAL A 73 0.22 5.14 -3.93
N GLU A 74 -0.78 5.44 -3.11
CA GLU A 74 -1.31 6.80 -2.97
C GLU A 74 -1.59 7.17 -1.50
N PRO A 75 -1.49 8.46 -1.12
CA PRO A 75 -1.93 8.92 0.19
C PRO A 75 -3.42 8.69 0.39
N ASP A 76 -3.80 8.12 1.54
CA ASP A 76 -5.20 7.93 1.92
C ASP A 76 -5.82 9.30 2.24
N SER A 77 -6.84 9.68 1.48
CA SER A 77 -7.44 11.01 1.52
C SER A 77 -8.88 10.94 2.03
N GLU A 78 -9.21 11.80 2.99
CA GLU A 78 -10.60 11.93 3.46
C GLU A 78 -11.50 12.54 2.39
N VAL A 79 -12.56 11.82 2.02
CA VAL A 79 -13.66 12.37 1.22
C VAL A 79 -14.70 13.00 2.15
N LYS A 80 -15.02 14.27 1.91
CA LYS A 80 -16.13 14.98 2.58
C LYS A 80 -17.32 15.06 1.64
N THR A 81 -18.46 14.51 2.05
CA THR A 81 -19.73 14.73 1.38
C THR A 81 -20.31 16.08 1.83
N LEU A 82 -20.79 16.88 0.87
CA LEU A 82 -21.50 18.14 1.14
C LEU A 82 -22.90 17.90 1.69
#